data_AF-A0A0Q7VW67-F1
#
_entry.id   AF-A0A0Q7VW67-F1
#
_cell.length_a   1.000
_cell.length_b   1.000
_cell.length_c   1.000
_cell.angle_alpha   90.00
_cell.angle_beta   90.00
_cell.angle_gamma   90.00
#
_symmetry.space_group_name_H-M   'P 1'
#
loop_
_entity.id
_entity.type
_entity.pdbx_description
1 polymer ?
#
loop_
_entity_poly.entity_id
_entity_poly.type
_entity_poly.pdbx_seq_one_letter_code
_entity_poly.pdbx_strand_id
1 'polypeptide(L)'
;MLDATSSTTVRQAPPPPPPPPSLEPAKDAVNTVHKAMESGFFNPITNGDVKNAVGALKGLDATNAKAAISELAKDGGLDKLASEINDGKSFGLGGLSADEKRDFFTEMAKDLGGTELKSLSDAFAKAGGDYHGKADVEALGKAIATHATPDAKLDYVKAQAGSTLDHAADTTSPFTLGGSIRVTSHGDAEAAAVGQVLASLKGNPAVAEQAFKALSPDQLRGVLSASIHREEIDTTTVSMGGAAHSNSTSLDTSTYKAILEAGAQSTDADFKAKLFAEGSAVLKDVPQQNLLLGVSVMDRDAATRTMAEGLTTVLKSDVSGVMRELSLNIETRDGTAFATYAKQMLNDKQTEPLADMMQQLQVGGTKNENPINRFEATEKVTLPNGDKVDRYENATALGHYVGGVQAAAASITTDRKEQAELLTAVLKSGLTIVDKAGWGGKGVGAAAAVAKEWVSIGTNAALKAIQDDPSAAGKALDLMAVPTNSKTGEEAVGSNSKSAYNTALDTVVRQAKP
;
A
#
# COMPACT_ATOMS: atom_id res chain seq x y z
N MET A 1 -67.23 19.43 54.93
CA MET A 1 -66.16 20.44 54.75
C MET A 1 -64.97 19.70 54.17
N LEU A 2 -64.79 19.81 52.85
CA LEU A 2 -63.63 20.45 52.18
C LEU A 2 -62.42 19.49 52.08
N ASP A 3 -61.73 19.27 50.97
CA ASP A 3 -61.92 19.62 49.56
C ASP A 3 -60.95 18.71 48.78
N ALA A 4 -61.40 18.09 47.69
CA ALA A 4 -60.57 17.26 46.83
C ALA A 4 -60.16 18.06 45.58
N THR A 5 -58.92 18.55 45.53
CA THR A 5 -58.32 19.09 44.31
C THR A 5 -57.36 18.06 43.73
N SER A 6 -57.88 17.22 42.83
CA SER A 6 -57.05 16.40 41.94
C SER A 6 -56.64 17.21 40.73
N SER A 7 -55.37 17.63 40.70
CA SER A 7 -54.75 18.25 39.52
C SER A 7 -54.46 17.18 38.48
N THR A 8 -55.32 17.08 37.47
CA THR A 8 -55.10 16.19 36.32
C THR A 8 -54.05 16.79 35.39
N THR A 9 -52.78 16.42 35.60
CA THR A 9 -51.72 16.69 34.61
C THR A 9 -51.96 15.80 33.39
N VAL A 10 -52.53 16.36 32.33
CA VAL A 10 -52.64 15.71 31.03
C VAL A 10 -51.22 15.45 30.52
N ARG A 11 -50.78 14.19 30.57
CA ARG A 11 -49.56 13.73 29.90
C ARG A 11 -49.77 13.92 28.40
N GLN A 12 -49.16 14.95 27.84
CA GLN A 12 -49.04 15.12 26.39
C GLN A 12 -48.31 13.88 25.85
N ALA A 13 -48.95 13.15 24.94
CA ALA A 13 -48.32 12.02 24.27
C ALA A 13 -47.03 12.50 23.58
N PRO A 14 -45.94 11.71 23.61
CA PRO A 14 -44.75 12.03 22.84
C PRO A 14 -45.14 12.23 21.36
N PRO A 15 -44.56 13.22 20.66
CA PRO A 15 -44.86 13.44 19.25
C PRO A 15 -44.63 12.12 18.48
N PRO A 16 -45.48 11.80 17.50
CA PRO A 16 -45.30 10.63 16.68
C PRO A 16 -43.90 10.68 16.03
N PRO A 17 -43.22 9.53 15.87
CA PRO A 17 -41.96 9.50 15.15
C PRO A 17 -42.16 10.12 13.76
N PRO A 18 -41.18 10.90 13.25
CA PRO A 18 -41.29 11.48 11.93
C PRO A 18 -41.59 10.37 10.90
N PRO A 19 -42.47 10.64 9.91
CA PRO A 19 -42.75 9.67 8.86
C PRO A 19 -41.44 9.28 8.15
N PRO A 20 -41.31 8.03 7.68
CA PRO A 20 -40.13 7.62 6.92
C PRO A 20 -39.94 8.55 5.72
N PRO A 21 -38.70 8.88 5.36
CA PRO A 21 -38.42 9.76 4.23
C PRO A 21 -39.08 9.22 2.96
N SER A 22 -39.75 10.10 2.20
CA SER A 22 -40.41 9.73 0.96
C SER A 22 -39.38 9.35 -0.10
N LEU A 23 -39.54 8.19 -0.74
CA LEU A 23 -38.72 7.73 -1.86
C LEU A 23 -39.28 8.14 -3.24
N GLU A 24 -40.30 9.00 -3.27
CA GLU A 24 -40.87 9.53 -4.51
C GLU A 24 -39.83 10.29 -5.36
N PRO A 25 -38.96 11.14 -4.80
CA PRO A 25 -37.90 11.81 -5.58
C PRO A 25 -36.96 10.81 -6.29
N ALA A 26 -36.62 9.70 -5.64
CA ALA A 26 -35.83 8.65 -6.26
C ALA A 26 -36.54 8.02 -7.48
N LYS A 27 -37.82 7.69 -7.34
CA LYS A 27 -38.62 7.12 -8.46
C LYS A 27 -38.75 8.10 -9.62
N ASP A 28 -38.98 9.38 -9.33
CA ASP A 28 -39.08 10.42 -10.35
C ASP A 28 -37.75 10.60 -11.11
N ALA A 29 -36.62 10.53 -10.40
CA ALA A 29 -35.31 10.56 -11.03
C ALA A 29 -35.07 9.32 -11.91
N VAL A 30 -35.38 8.10 -11.43
CA VAL A 30 -35.30 6.86 -12.22
C VAL A 30 -36.14 6.97 -13.51
N ASN A 31 -37.38 7.43 -13.39
CA ASN A 31 -38.25 7.66 -14.55
C ASN A 31 -37.69 8.69 -15.53
N THR A 32 -37.08 9.76 -15.00
CA THR A 32 -36.42 10.80 -15.81
C THR A 32 -35.22 10.23 -16.56
N VAL A 33 -34.40 9.41 -15.90
CA VAL A 33 -33.27 8.71 -16.53
C VAL A 33 -33.79 7.77 -17.62
N HIS A 34 -34.78 6.92 -17.35
CA HIS A 34 -35.34 6.02 -18.35
C HIS A 34 -35.83 6.76 -19.59
N LYS A 35 -36.63 7.82 -19.38
CA LYS A 35 -37.16 8.63 -20.47
C LYS A 35 -36.07 9.32 -21.28
N ALA A 36 -35.05 9.88 -20.62
CA ALA A 36 -33.92 10.50 -21.29
C ALA A 36 -33.08 9.48 -22.08
N MET A 37 -33.00 8.25 -21.58
CA MET A 37 -32.28 7.15 -22.21
C MET A 37 -33.14 6.35 -23.20
N GLU A 38 -34.36 6.78 -23.55
CA GLU A 38 -35.16 6.13 -24.60
C GLU A 38 -34.54 6.39 -25.98
N SER A 39 -33.91 5.38 -26.56
CA SER A 39 -33.31 5.44 -27.89
C SER A 39 -34.13 4.66 -28.92
N GLY A 40 -34.18 5.17 -30.16
CA GLY A 40 -34.82 4.50 -31.29
C GLY A 40 -34.17 4.88 -32.62
N PHE A 41 -34.51 4.18 -33.72
CA PHE A 41 -33.89 4.38 -35.05
C PHE A 41 -33.96 5.83 -35.57
N PHE A 42 -34.90 6.65 -35.06
CA PHE A 42 -35.05 8.07 -35.41
C PHE A 42 -34.87 9.03 -34.22
N ASN A 43 -34.49 8.54 -33.04
CA ASN A 43 -34.30 9.37 -31.84
C ASN A 43 -32.97 9.01 -31.16
N PRO A 44 -31.84 9.60 -31.60
CA PRO A 44 -30.57 9.45 -30.92
C PRO A 44 -30.60 10.18 -29.58
N ILE A 45 -29.94 9.62 -28.56
CA ILE A 45 -29.78 10.27 -27.26
C ILE A 45 -28.83 11.46 -27.41
N THR A 46 -29.24 12.63 -26.92
CA THR A 46 -28.47 13.87 -27.06
C THR A 46 -27.69 14.20 -25.78
N ASN A 47 -26.71 15.10 -25.88
CA ASN A 47 -26.02 15.68 -24.73
C ASN A 47 -27.01 16.31 -23.73
N GLY A 48 -28.11 16.91 -24.21
CA GLY A 48 -29.15 17.47 -23.36
C GLY A 48 -29.88 16.40 -22.54
N ASP A 49 -30.14 15.24 -23.13
CA ASP A 49 -30.79 14.11 -22.45
C ASP A 49 -29.88 13.52 -21.37
N VAL A 50 -28.59 13.35 -21.67
CA VAL A 50 -27.58 12.90 -20.69
C VAL A 50 -27.47 13.89 -19.53
N LYS A 51 -27.43 15.20 -19.81
CA LYS A 51 -27.40 16.24 -18.78
C LYS A 51 -28.66 16.27 -17.92
N ASN A 52 -29.82 16.03 -18.52
CA ASN A 52 -31.08 15.96 -17.79
C ASN A 52 -31.11 14.74 -16.85
N ALA A 53 -30.70 13.57 -17.34
CA ALA A 53 -30.57 12.36 -16.54
C ALA A 53 -29.59 12.54 -15.36
N VAL A 54 -28.40 13.06 -15.63
CA VAL A 54 -27.37 13.33 -14.60
C VAL A 54 -27.82 14.42 -13.63
N GLY A 55 -28.47 15.47 -14.13
CA GLY A 55 -29.03 16.54 -13.30
C GLY A 55 -30.10 16.05 -12.33
N ALA A 56 -30.98 15.14 -12.77
CA ALA A 56 -31.99 14.52 -11.93
C ALA A 56 -31.38 13.71 -10.78
N LEU A 57 -30.28 12.99 -11.02
CA LEU A 57 -29.59 12.21 -10.00
C LEU A 57 -28.80 13.10 -9.02
N LYS A 58 -28.09 14.12 -9.51
CA LYS A 58 -27.33 15.07 -8.67
C LYS A 58 -28.21 15.94 -7.77
N GLY A 59 -29.49 16.09 -8.10
CA GLY A 59 -30.43 16.88 -7.30
C GLY A 59 -31.03 16.15 -6.10
N LEU A 60 -30.72 14.87 -5.92
CA LEU A 60 -31.27 14.04 -4.85
C LEU A 60 -30.49 14.19 -3.55
N ASP A 61 -31.18 14.02 -2.42
CA ASP A 61 -30.49 13.77 -1.15
C ASP A 61 -29.87 12.36 -1.12
N ALA A 62 -28.98 12.11 -0.16
CA ALA A 62 -28.28 10.83 -0.02
C ALA A 62 -29.19 9.60 0.08
N THR A 63 -30.39 9.71 0.66
CA THR A 63 -31.30 8.55 0.77
C THR A 63 -31.93 8.25 -0.59
N ASN A 64 -32.39 9.29 -1.27
CA ASN A 64 -33.01 9.16 -2.58
C ASN A 64 -31.98 8.81 -3.67
N ALA A 65 -30.78 9.35 -3.62
CA ALA A 65 -29.69 9.02 -4.53
C ALA A 65 -29.33 7.53 -4.47
N LYS A 66 -29.18 6.97 -3.26
CA LYS A 66 -28.92 5.53 -3.07
C LYS A 66 -30.04 4.67 -3.64
N ALA A 67 -31.29 5.03 -3.36
CA ALA A 67 -32.45 4.31 -3.87
C ALA A 67 -32.53 4.36 -5.41
N ALA A 68 -32.29 5.52 -6.01
CA ALA A 68 -32.32 5.70 -7.46
C ALA A 68 -31.21 4.89 -8.16
N ILE A 69 -29.97 4.97 -7.68
CA ILE A 69 -28.84 4.21 -8.24
C ILE A 69 -29.07 2.70 -8.07
N SER A 70 -29.56 2.28 -6.91
CA SER A 70 -29.90 0.87 -6.67
C SER A 70 -30.97 0.34 -7.63
N GLU A 71 -31.96 1.17 -7.99
CA GLU A 71 -33.00 0.76 -8.92
C GLU A 71 -32.49 0.70 -10.36
N LEU A 72 -31.77 1.74 -10.81
CA LEU A 72 -31.14 1.78 -12.14
C LEU A 72 -30.11 0.65 -12.35
N ALA A 73 -29.45 0.20 -11.28
CA ALA A 73 -28.55 -0.94 -11.36
C ALA A 73 -29.28 -2.27 -11.61
N LYS A 74 -30.54 -2.43 -11.17
CA LYS A 74 -31.28 -3.69 -11.31
C LYS A 74 -31.80 -3.93 -12.72
N ASP A 75 -32.20 -2.88 -13.42
CA ASP A 75 -32.82 -2.97 -14.74
C ASP A 75 -31.86 -2.65 -15.89
N GLY A 76 -30.59 -2.36 -15.58
CA GLY A 76 -29.57 -2.01 -16.57
C GLY A 76 -29.62 -0.56 -17.03
N GLY A 77 -30.49 0.28 -16.45
CA GLY A 77 -30.54 1.71 -16.72
C GLY A 77 -29.22 2.41 -16.37
N LEU A 78 -28.51 1.94 -15.35
CA LEU A 78 -27.21 2.49 -14.94
C LEU A 78 -26.11 2.20 -15.97
N ASP A 79 -26.06 0.98 -16.52
CA ASP A 79 -25.12 0.59 -17.58
C ASP A 79 -25.34 1.43 -18.85
N LYS A 80 -26.62 1.63 -19.20
CA LYS A 80 -26.99 2.46 -20.36
C LYS A 80 -26.58 3.91 -20.14
N LEU A 81 -26.86 4.47 -18.97
CA LEU A 81 -26.47 5.84 -18.62
C LEU A 81 -24.94 6.01 -18.65
N ALA A 82 -24.18 5.08 -18.08
CA ALA A 82 -22.71 5.12 -18.10
C ALA A 82 -22.16 5.06 -19.53
N SER A 83 -22.76 4.23 -20.39
CA SER A 83 -22.43 4.17 -21.82
C SER A 83 -22.65 5.51 -22.52
N GLU A 84 -23.81 6.14 -22.31
CA GLU A 84 -24.13 7.44 -22.94
C GLU A 84 -23.32 8.61 -22.36
N ILE A 85 -22.90 8.54 -21.09
CA ILE A 85 -21.94 9.49 -20.52
C ILE A 85 -20.57 9.37 -21.22
N ASN A 86 -20.20 8.16 -21.64
CA ASN A 86 -18.93 7.83 -22.29
C ASN A 86 -18.94 7.97 -23.82
N ASP A 87 -20.11 7.92 -24.46
CA ASP A 87 -20.25 7.85 -25.92
C ASP A 87 -20.09 9.20 -26.64
N GLY A 88 -18.94 9.84 -26.41
CA GLY A 88 -18.48 10.96 -27.22
C GLY A 88 -17.90 10.56 -28.59
N LYS A 89 -17.93 9.26 -28.98
CA LYS A 89 -17.05 8.73 -30.03
C LYS A 89 -17.73 8.18 -31.30
N SER A 90 -18.98 7.75 -31.30
CA SER A 90 -19.53 7.09 -32.52
C SER A 90 -20.35 7.98 -33.45
N PHE A 91 -21.04 9.02 -32.95
CA PHE A 91 -21.76 10.00 -33.78
C PHE A 91 -21.76 11.46 -33.25
N GLY A 92 -21.09 11.74 -32.11
CA GLY A 92 -20.85 13.11 -31.63
C GLY A 92 -22.07 13.89 -31.14
N LEU A 93 -23.19 13.22 -30.83
CA LEU A 93 -24.44 13.86 -30.41
C LEU A 93 -24.68 13.80 -28.88
N GLY A 94 -23.96 12.94 -28.14
CA GLY A 94 -24.07 12.69 -26.69
C GLY A 94 -22.71 12.66 -25.97
N GLY A 95 -22.73 12.47 -24.64
CA GLY A 95 -21.54 12.41 -23.78
C GLY A 95 -21.31 13.65 -22.89
N LEU A 96 -20.72 13.46 -21.72
CA LEU A 96 -20.31 14.56 -20.83
C LEU A 96 -18.84 14.94 -21.05
N SER A 97 -18.51 16.22 -20.85
CA SER A 97 -17.12 16.65 -20.75
C SER A 97 -16.44 16.06 -19.52
N ALA A 98 -15.10 16.03 -19.51
CA ALA A 98 -14.33 15.52 -18.37
C ALA A 98 -14.67 16.23 -17.05
N ASP A 99 -14.89 17.55 -17.09
CA ASP A 99 -15.29 18.33 -15.91
C ASP A 99 -16.71 17.97 -15.43
N GLU A 100 -17.67 17.83 -16.35
CA GLU A 100 -19.03 17.43 -16.00
C GLU A 100 -19.09 16.01 -15.42
N LYS A 101 -18.28 15.08 -15.94
CA LYS A 101 -18.13 13.74 -15.36
C LYS A 101 -17.55 13.80 -13.95
N ARG A 102 -16.47 14.58 -13.75
CA ARG A 102 -15.86 14.77 -12.43
C ARG A 102 -16.85 15.33 -11.43
N ASP A 103 -17.66 16.30 -11.84
CA ASP A 103 -18.69 16.90 -10.99
C ASP A 103 -19.82 15.91 -10.67
N PHE A 104 -20.16 15.02 -11.60
CA PHE A 104 -21.09 13.92 -11.35
C PHE A 104 -20.52 12.92 -10.34
N PHE A 105 -19.30 12.43 -10.54
CA PHE A 105 -18.63 11.51 -9.62
C PHE A 105 -18.45 12.10 -8.22
N THR A 106 -18.15 13.40 -8.14
CA THR A 106 -18.02 14.12 -6.88
C THR A 106 -19.31 14.10 -6.08
N GLU A 107 -20.46 14.34 -6.72
CA GLU A 107 -21.73 14.36 -6.02
C GLU A 107 -22.16 12.95 -5.60
N MET A 108 -22.03 11.98 -6.50
CA MET A 108 -22.31 10.58 -6.19
C MET A 108 -21.41 10.06 -5.06
N ALA A 109 -20.13 10.43 -5.03
CA ALA A 109 -19.21 10.06 -3.95
C ALA A 109 -19.62 10.59 -2.57
N LYS A 110 -20.26 11.76 -2.49
CA LYS A 110 -20.75 12.32 -1.20
C LYS A 110 -21.97 11.57 -0.70
N ASP A 111 -22.88 11.24 -1.61
CA ASP A 111 -24.25 10.86 -1.28
C ASP A 111 -24.47 9.34 -1.25
N LEU A 112 -23.68 8.57 -2.01
CA LEU A 112 -23.85 7.12 -2.14
C LEU A 112 -23.13 6.32 -1.06
N GLY A 113 -23.63 5.10 -0.81
CA GLY A 113 -22.98 4.09 0.02
C GLY A 113 -22.04 3.21 -0.81
N GLY A 114 -21.27 2.36 -0.14
CA GLY A 114 -20.25 1.53 -0.80
C GLY A 114 -20.80 0.60 -1.89
N THR A 115 -21.98 0.02 -1.67
CA THR A 115 -22.65 -0.86 -2.64
C THR A 115 -23.07 -0.09 -3.89
N GLU A 116 -23.67 1.09 -3.74
CA GLU A 116 -24.11 1.90 -4.88
C GLU A 116 -22.91 2.48 -5.64
N LEU A 117 -21.83 2.84 -4.92
CA LEU A 117 -20.57 3.26 -5.53
C LEU A 117 -19.92 2.12 -6.33
N LYS A 118 -19.99 0.88 -5.85
CA LYS A 118 -19.59 -0.30 -6.64
C LYS A 118 -20.43 -0.44 -7.90
N SER A 119 -21.76 -0.39 -7.79
CA SER A 119 -22.63 -0.49 -8.97
C SER A 119 -22.31 0.59 -10.02
N LEU A 120 -22.00 1.81 -9.56
CA LEU A 120 -21.55 2.88 -10.44
C LEU A 120 -20.20 2.55 -11.10
N SER A 121 -19.22 2.08 -10.31
CA SER A 121 -17.91 1.64 -10.81
C SER A 121 -18.04 0.55 -11.87
N ASP A 122 -18.83 -0.50 -11.61
CA ASP A 122 -19.07 -1.61 -12.53
C ASP A 122 -19.74 -1.14 -13.83
N ALA A 123 -20.70 -0.23 -13.75
CA ALA A 123 -21.38 0.34 -14.91
C ALA A 123 -20.41 1.12 -15.80
N PHE A 124 -19.51 1.94 -15.22
CA PHE A 124 -18.48 2.66 -15.98
C PHE A 124 -17.41 1.72 -16.54
N ALA A 125 -17.03 0.68 -15.79
CA ALA A 125 -16.11 -0.34 -16.29
C ALA A 125 -16.66 -1.02 -17.54
N LYS A 126 -17.94 -1.43 -17.50
CA LYS A 126 -18.63 -2.06 -18.61
C LYS A 126 -18.84 -1.11 -19.80
N ALA A 127 -19.17 0.15 -19.53
CA ALA A 127 -19.39 1.19 -20.54
C ALA A 127 -18.15 1.48 -21.40
N GLY A 128 -16.94 1.25 -20.88
CA GLY A 128 -15.71 1.48 -21.63
C GLY A 128 -15.33 0.41 -22.66
N GLY A 129 -16.12 -0.66 -22.81
CA GLY A 129 -15.89 -1.72 -23.80
C GLY A 129 -14.53 -2.38 -23.64
N ASP A 130 -13.80 -2.57 -24.74
CA ASP A 130 -12.45 -3.19 -24.78
C ASP A 130 -11.40 -2.45 -23.92
N TYR A 131 -11.72 -1.27 -23.40
CA TYR A 131 -10.84 -0.44 -22.57
C TYR A 131 -11.30 -0.35 -21.10
N HIS A 132 -12.32 -1.14 -20.73
CA HIS A 132 -12.83 -1.34 -19.37
C HIS A 132 -13.08 -0.06 -18.55
N GLY A 133 -13.29 1.08 -19.21
CA GLY A 133 -13.64 2.35 -18.57
C GLY A 133 -12.59 2.87 -17.58
N LYS A 134 -11.34 2.41 -17.69
CA LYS A 134 -10.31 2.59 -16.65
C LYS A 134 -10.19 4.02 -16.13
N ALA A 135 -10.10 5.00 -17.03
CA ALA A 135 -10.01 6.41 -16.67
C ALA A 135 -11.24 6.92 -15.88
N ASP A 136 -12.45 6.46 -16.21
CA ASP A 136 -13.67 6.84 -15.51
C ASP A 136 -13.76 6.15 -14.14
N VAL A 137 -13.39 4.87 -14.06
CA VAL A 137 -13.33 4.09 -12.80
C VAL A 137 -12.31 4.69 -11.83
N GLU A 138 -11.12 5.04 -12.30
CA GLU A 138 -10.11 5.72 -11.49
C GLU A 138 -10.54 7.12 -11.05
N ALA A 139 -11.20 7.89 -11.94
CA ALA A 139 -11.74 9.20 -11.61
C ALA A 139 -12.83 9.11 -10.53
N LEU A 140 -13.70 8.09 -10.61
CA LEU A 140 -14.66 7.78 -9.56
C LEU A 140 -13.96 7.38 -8.26
N GLY A 141 -12.96 6.49 -8.30
CA GLY A 141 -12.15 6.10 -7.14
C GLY A 141 -11.52 7.32 -6.44
N LYS A 142 -11.01 8.28 -7.21
CA LYS A 142 -10.48 9.54 -6.68
C LYS A 142 -11.56 10.44 -6.06
N ALA A 143 -12.76 10.47 -6.65
CA ALA A 143 -13.90 11.19 -6.07
C ALA A 143 -14.33 10.56 -4.74
N ILE A 144 -14.42 9.22 -4.66
CA ILE A 144 -14.72 8.47 -3.43
C ILE A 144 -13.64 8.77 -2.37
N ALA A 145 -12.36 8.66 -2.74
CA ALA A 145 -11.23 8.97 -1.88
C ALA A 145 -11.30 10.40 -1.29
N THR A 146 -11.79 11.37 -2.06
CA THR A 146 -11.82 12.78 -1.63
C THR A 146 -13.08 13.15 -0.86
N HIS A 147 -14.25 12.62 -1.24
CA HIS A 147 -15.55 13.14 -0.83
C HIS A 147 -16.42 12.16 -0.04
N ALA A 148 -16.18 10.85 -0.15
CA ALA A 148 -17.01 9.88 0.55
C ALA A 148 -16.72 9.86 2.06
N THR A 149 -17.72 9.44 2.83
CA THR A 149 -17.56 9.21 4.27
C THR A 149 -16.63 8.01 4.54
N PRO A 150 -15.96 7.93 5.70
CA PRO A 150 -15.13 6.77 6.03
C PRO A 150 -15.87 5.42 5.94
N ASP A 151 -17.14 5.37 6.34
CA ASP A 151 -17.96 4.16 6.25
C ASP A 151 -18.23 3.78 4.79
N ALA A 152 -18.58 4.74 3.93
CA ALA A 152 -18.80 4.50 2.51
C ALA A 152 -17.51 4.03 1.81
N LYS A 153 -16.35 4.56 2.19
CA LYS A 153 -15.04 4.10 1.70
C LYS A 153 -14.77 2.65 2.08
N LEU A 154 -15.02 2.28 3.35
CA LEU A 154 -14.86 0.91 3.83
C LEU A 154 -15.78 -0.07 3.09
N ASP A 155 -17.05 0.30 2.96
CA ASP A 155 -18.04 -0.52 2.29
C ASP A 155 -17.74 -0.67 0.79
N TYR A 156 -17.22 0.39 0.15
CA TYR A 156 -16.77 0.33 -1.24
C TYR A 156 -15.60 -0.66 -1.41
N VAL A 157 -14.58 -0.59 -0.55
CA VAL A 157 -13.45 -1.55 -0.59
C VAL A 157 -13.94 -2.99 -0.39
N LYS A 158 -14.84 -3.23 0.57
CA LYS A 158 -15.43 -4.56 0.80
C LYS A 158 -16.22 -5.05 -0.41
N ALA A 159 -17.03 -4.19 -0.99
CA ALA A 159 -17.84 -4.53 -2.15
C ALA A 159 -16.95 -4.82 -3.38
N GLN A 160 -15.89 -4.04 -3.58
CA GLN A 160 -15.00 -4.14 -4.74
C GLN A 160 -13.95 -5.24 -4.62
N ALA A 161 -13.68 -5.77 -3.42
CA ALA A 161 -12.61 -6.73 -3.14
C ALA A 161 -12.54 -7.86 -4.18
N GLY A 162 -13.68 -8.49 -4.48
CA GLY A 162 -13.78 -9.58 -5.45
C GLY A 162 -13.35 -9.22 -6.86
N SER A 163 -13.49 -7.95 -7.26
CA SER A 163 -13.23 -7.49 -8.62
C SER A 163 -11.85 -6.88 -8.84
N THR A 164 -11.04 -6.73 -7.80
CA THR A 164 -9.67 -6.17 -7.89
C THR A 164 -8.67 -7.06 -8.65
N LEU A 165 -9.09 -8.24 -9.10
CA LEU A 165 -8.28 -9.18 -9.90
C LEU A 165 -8.99 -9.60 -11.20
N ASP A 166 -10.18 -9.08 -11.48
CA ASP A 166 -11.02 -9.55 -12.59
C ASP A 166 -10.47 -9.11 -13.96
N HIS A 167 -9.78 -7.97 -14.01
CA HIS A 167 -9.32 -7.30 -15.22
C HIS A 167 -7.84 -6.92 -15.14
N ALA A 168 -7.00 -7.84 -14.66
CA ALA A 168 -5.54 -7.67 -14.66
C ALA A 168 -4.90 -7.54 -16.06
N ALA A 169 -5.70 -7.59 -17.14
CA ALA A 169 -5.23 -7.47 -18.51
C ALA A 169 -4.90 -6.02 -18.89
N ASP A 170 -3.82 -5.84 -19.64
CA ASP A 170 -3.36 -4.53 -20.08
C ASP A 170 -4.37 -3.86 -21.02
N THR A 171 -4.66 -2.59 -20.75
CA THR A 171 -5.53 -1.79 -21.61
C THR A 171 -4.69 -1.01 -22.61
N THR A 172 -4.77 -1.35 -23.89
CA THR A 172 -3.94 -0.73 -24.93
C THR A 172 -4.75 0.18 -25.84
N SER A 173 -4.46 1.48 -25.82
CA SER A 173 -5.11 2.46 -26.70
C SER A 173 -4.93 2.14 -28.20
N PRO A 174 -5.91 2.50 -29.05
CA PRO A 174 -5.74 2.38 -30.49
C PRO A 174 -4.66 3.37 -30.95
N PHE A 175 -3.96 3.06 -32.05
CA PHE A 175 -2.93 3.93 -32.61
C PHE A 175 -3.46 5.36 -32.80
N THR A 176 -2.84 6.35 -32.16
CA THR A 176 -3.21 7.77 -32.30
C THR A 176 -2.05 8.61 -32.83
N LEU A 177 -2.41 9.68 -33.56
CA LEU A 177 -1.56 10.57 -34.38
C LEU A 177 -0.61 9.84 -35.37
N GLY A 178 -1.00 9.80 -36.65
CA GLY A 178 -0.12 9.40 -37.75
C GLY A 178 0.25 7.92 -37.83
N GLY A 179 -0.40 7.04 -37.04
CA GLY A 179 -0.12 5.60 -37.00
C GLY A 179 1.14 5.22 -36.23
N SER A 180 1.65 6.11 -35.36
CA SER A 180 3.00 6.00 -34.80
C SER A 180 3.06 5.74 -33.29
N ILE A 181 2.01 5.99 -32.51
CA ILE A 181 2.07 5.90 -31.03
C ILE A 181 0.96 4.99 -30.48
N ARG A 182 1.32 4.11 -29.54
CA ARG A 182 0.43 3.23 -28.78
C ARG A 182 0.75 3.36 -27.29
N VAL A 183 -0.28 3.46 -26.45
CA VAL A 183 -0.15 3.55 -24.98
C VAL A 183 -0.87 2.37 -24.35
N THR A 184 -0.15 1.60 -23.54
CA THR A 184 -0.60 0.44 -22.79
C THR A 184 -0.61 0.78 -21.31
N SER A 185 -1.79 0.85 -20.71
CA SER A 185 -1.93 1.04 -19.27
C SER A 185 -2.06 -0.31 -18.59
N HIS A 186 -1.22 -0.55 -17.58
CA HIS A 186 -1.17 -1.82 -16.86
C HIS A 186 -1.99 -1.75 -15.56
N GLY A 187 -2.52 -2.89 -15.14
CA GLY A 187 -3.24 -3.03 -13.88
C GLY A 187 -4.75 -2.76 -13.99
N ASP A 188 -5.47 -3.45 -13.11
CA ASP A 188 -6.92 -3.48 -12.99
C ASP A 188 -7.47 -2.12 -12.49
N ALA A 189 -8.51 -1.61 -13.14
CA ALA A 189 -9.05 -0.28 -12.88
C ALA A 189 -9.73 -0.20 -11.51
N GLU A 190 -10.44 -1.25 -11.14
CA GLU A 190 -11.09 -1.42 -9.86
C GLU A 190 -10.05 -1.51 -8.73
N ALA A 191 -8.95 -2.21 -8.96
CA ALA A 191 -7.81 -2.26 -8.05
C ALA A 191 -7.15 -0.87 -7.88
N ALA A 192 -6.99 -0.10 -8.96
CA ALA A 192 -6.49 1.27 -8.89
C ALA A 192 -7.46 2.18 -8.10
N ALA A 193 -8.77 2.07 -8.33
CA ALA A 193 -9.79 2.82 -7.60
C ALA A 193 -9.79 2.47 -6.11
N VAL A 194 -9.75 1.18 -5.76
CA VAL A 194 -9.58 0.71 -4.37
C VAL A 194 -8.29 1.26 -3.76
N GLY A 195 -7.19 1.30 -4.54
CA GLY A 195 -5.92 1.89 -4.12
C GLY A 195 -6.03 3.36 -3.72
N GLN A 196 -6.74 4.18 -4.52
CA GLN A 196 -7.01 5.58 -4.19
C GLN A 196 -7.82 5.70 -2.89
N VAL A 197 -8.82 4.85 -2.70
CA VAL A 197 -9.66 4.86 -1.50
C VAL A 197 -8.85 4.46 -0.27
N LEU A 198 -8.04 3.40 -0.32
CA LEU A 198 -7.17 2.98 0.77
C LEU A 198 -6.15 4.07 1.14
N ALA A 199 -5.50 4.69 0.14
CA ALA A 199 -4.59 5.82 0.36
C ALA A 199 -5.25 6.97 1.13
N SER A 200 -6.53 7.23 0.86
CA SER A 200 -7.29 8.31 1.50
C SER A 200 -7.70 8.05 2.95
N LEU A 201 -7.55 6.80 3.43
CA LEU A 201 -7.89 6.44 4.82
C LEU A 201 -6.80 6.84 5.82
N LYS A 202 -5.71 7.48 5.35
CA LYS A 202 -4.73 8.13 6.21
C LYS A 202 -5.42 9.11 7.16
N GLY A 203 -5.19 8.93 8.47
CA GLY A 203 -5.86 9.67 9.54
C GLY A 203 -7.06 8.95 10.16
N ASN A 204 -7.48 7.80 9.60
CA ASN A 204 -8.57 6.96 10.11
C ASN A 204 -8.10 5.50 10.30
N PRO A 205 -7.17 5.22 11.24
CA PRO A 205 -6.47 3.93 11.32
C PRO A 205 -7.41 2.73 11.53
N ALA A 206 -8.47 2.88 12.32
CA ALA A 206 -9.43 1.80 12.56
C ALA A 206 -10.23 1.41 11.30
N VAL A 207 -10.56 2.40 10.46
CA VAL A 207 -11.27 2.17 9.19
C VAL A 207 -10.29 1.63 8.14
N ALA A 208 -9.07 2.19 8.08
CA ALA A 208 -8.01 1.70 7.22
C ALA A 208 -7.76 0.20 7.46
N GLU A 209 -7.55 -0.20 8.71
CA GLU A 209 -7.29 -1.59 9.07
C GLU A 209 -8.43 -2.53 8.65
N GLN A 210 -9.69 -2.13 8.85
CA GLN A 210 -10.84 -2.92 8.40
C GLN A 210 -10.92 -3.01 6.87
N ALA A 211 -10.58 -1.94 6.16
CA ALA A 211 -10.58 -1.92 4.70
C ALA A 211 -9.48 -2.83 4.14
N PHE A 212 -8.28 -2.78 4.72
CA PHE A 212 -7.20 -3.70 4.34
C PHE A 212 -7.55 -5.16 4.66
N LYS A 213 -8.16 -5.45 5.82
CA LYS A 213 -8.59 -6.80 6.21
C LYS A 213 -9.73 -7.35 5.33
N ALA A 214 -10.41 -6.51 4.56
CA ALA A 214 -11.39 -6.94 3.58
C ALA A 214 -10.75 -7.53 2.30
N LEU A 215 -9.45 -7.32 2.09
CA LEU A 215 -8.70 -7.83 0.96
C LEU A 215 -7.87 -9.05 1.39
N SER A 216 -7.87 -10.09 0.55
CA SER A 216 -6.87 -11.17 0.64
C SER A 216 -5.47 -10.65 0.25
N PRO A 217 -4.39 -11.38 0.60
CA PRO A 217 -3.03 -10.98 0.22
C PRO A 217 -2.85 -10.76 -1.29
N ASP A 218 -3.41 -11.63 -2.12
CA ASP A 218 -3.33 -11.51 -3.59
C ASP A 218 -4.08 -10.27 -4.10
N GLN A 219 -5.25 -9.97 -3.54
CA GLN A 219 -6.02 -8.76 -3.87
C GLN A 219 -5.26 -7.49 -3.43
N LEU A 220 -4.66 -7.49 -2.24
CA LEU A 220 -3.84 -6.38 -1.76
C LEU A 220 -2.62 -6.16 -2.67
N ARG A 221 -1.96 -7.24 -3.12
CA ARG A 221 -0.86 -7.16 -4.09
C ARG A 221 -1.35 -6.57 -5.42
N GLY A 222 -2.50 -7.02 -5.92
CA GLY A 222 -3.13 -6.47 -7.13
C GLY A 222 -3.38 -4.97 -7.02
N VAL A 223 -3.95 -4.52 -5.90
CA VAL A 223 -4.17 -3.09 -5.60
C VAL A 223 -2.86 -2.31 -5.55
N LEU A 224 -1.85 -2.81 -4.83
CA LEU A 224 -0.53 -2.16 -4.77
C LEU A 224 0.14 -2.09 -6.16
N SER A 225 0.02 -3.15 -6.97
CA SER A 225 0.53 -3.21 -8.34
C SER A 225 -0.19 -2.24 -9.27
N ALA A 226 -1.51 -2.09 -9.15
CA ALA A 226 -2.25 -1.10 -9.93
C ALA A 226 -1.90 0.35 -9.51
N SER A 227 -1.53 0.54 -8.24
CA SER A 227 -1.22 1.86 -7.64
C SER A 227 0.14 2.44 -8.00
N ILE A 228 0.95 1.76 -8.83
CA ILE A 228 2.16 2.32 -9.44
C ILE A 228 1.87 3.00 -10.79
N HIS A 229 0.63 2.93 -11.28
CA HIS A 229 0.13 3.58 -12.50
C HIS A 229 1.10 3.43 -13.68
N ARG A 230 1.47 2.18 -13.96
CA ARG A 230 2.41 1.87 -15.03
C ARG A 230 1.75 2.10 -16.38
N GLU A 231 2.35 2.97 -17.19
CA GLU A 231 2.00 3.14 -18.59
C GLU A 231 3.21 2.84 -19.48
N GLU A 232 3.02 2.04 -20.51
CA GLU A 232 4.02 1.77 -21.54
C GLU A 232 3.60 2.48 -22.84
N ILE A 233 4.52 3.26 -23.39
CA ILE A 233 4.34 4.04 -24.60
C ILE A 233 5.26 3.44 -25.67
N ASP A 234 4.65 2.84 -26.67
CA ASP A 234 5.32 2.32 -27.86
C ASP A 234 5.23 3.38 -28.96
N THR A 235 6.38 3.85 -29.42
CA THR A 235 6.47 4.76 -30.57
C THR A 235 7.18 4.07 -31.74
N THR A 236 6.51 4.00 -32.89
CA THR A 236 7.06 3.54 -34.16
C THR A 236 7.21 4.72 -35.10
N THR A 237 8.46 5.07 -35.42
CA THR A 237 8.78 6.16 -36.35
C THR A 237 9.22 5.54 -37.68
N VAL A 238 8.45 5.73 -38.75
CA VAL A 238 8.81 5.22 -40.09
C VAL A 238 9.56 6.33 -40.84
N SER A 239 10.78 6.04 -41.29
CA SER A 239 11.59 6.94 -42.09
C SER A 239 12.08 6.25 -43.37
N MET A 240 12.59 7.04 -44.33
CA MET A 240 13.15 6.54 -45.60
C MET A 240 14.32 5.55 -45.41
N GLY A 241 14.91 5.47 -44.21
CA GLY A 241 16.00 4.54 -43.86
C GLY A 241 15.57 3.30 -43.07
N GLY A 242 14.26 3.12 -42.79
CA GLY A 242 13.71 2.02 -41.99
C GLY A 242 12.74 2.50 -40.90
N ALA A 243 12.10 1.54 -40.22
CA ALA A 243 11.26 1.79 -39.05
C ALA A 243 12.10 1.74 -37.78
N ALA A 244 11.99 2.77 -36.94
CA ALA A 244 12.56 2.82 -35.60
C ALA A 244 11.44 2.58 -34.58
N HIS A 245 11.68 1.68 -33.63
CA HIS A 245 10.78 1.41 -32.51
C HIS A 245 11.43 1.90 -31.22
N SER A 246 10.68 2.60 -30.37
CA SER A 246 11.12 3.00 -29.04
C SER A 246 10.02 2.73 -28.04
N ASN A 247 10.38 2.07 -26.93
CA ASN A 247 9.45 1.76 -25.85
C ASN A 247 9.88 2.55 -24.61
N SER A 248 8.92 3.29 -24.03
CA SER A 248 9.14 4.00 -22.78
C SER A 248 8.05 3.67 -21.78
N THR A 249 8.44 3.30 -20.56
CA THR A 249 7.53 3.08 -19.45
C THR A 249 7.56 4.26 -18.49
N SER A 250 6.42 4.81 -18.11
CA SER A 250 6.26 5.76 -17.00
C SER A 250 5.65 5.07 -15.78
N LEU A 251 5.93 5.61 -14.59
CA LEU A 251 5.45 5.11 -13.31
C LEU A 251 5.02 6.29 -12.44
N ASP A 252 3.86 6.21 -11.80
CA ASP A 252 3.44 7.12 -10.71
C ASP A 252 3.17 6.29 -9.44
N THR A 253 4.13 6.33 -8.53
CA THR A 253 4.13 5.56 -7.28
C THR A 253 3.56 6.33 -6.09
N SER A 254 2.93 7.50 -6.32
CA SER A 254 2.42 8.35 -5.23
C SER A 254 1.26 7.67 -4.47
N THR A 255 0.32 7.06 -5.18
CA THR A 255 -0.78 6.29 -4.58
C THR A 255 -0.24 5.07 -3.83
N TYR A 256 0.68 4.31 -4.42
CA TYR A 256 1.36 3.20 -3.75
C TYR A 256 1.95 3.61 -2.40
N LYS A 257 2.72 4.71 -2.36
CA LYS A 257 3.31 5.22 -1.11
C LYS A 257 2.23 5.62 -0.12
N ALA A 258 1.18 6.31 -0.57
CA ALA A 258 0.09 6.74 0.31
C ALA A 258 -0.69 5.57 0.93
N ILE A 259 -0.88 4.46 0.20
CA ILE A 259 -1.46 3.21 0.74
C ILE A 259 -0.59 2.68 1.88
N LEU A 260 0.72 2.57 1.67
CA LEU A 260 1.66 2.10 2.70
C LEU A 260 1.66 3.02 3.93
N GLU A 261 1.62 4.34 3.73
CA GLU A 261 1.52 5.32 4.82
C GLU A 261 0.22 5.20 5.62
N ALA A 262 -0.91 4.93 4.95
CA ALA A 262 -2.19 4.70 5.61
C ALA A 262 -2.15 3.41 6.46
N GLY A 263 -1.65 2.31 5.89
CA GLY A 263 -1.53 1.04 6.60
C GLY A 263 -0.53 1.07 7.76
N ALA A 264 0.54 1.87 7.66
CA ALA A 264 1.52 2.07 8.73
C ALA A 264 0.90 2.63 10.04
N GLN A 265 -0.27 3.26 9.97
CA GLN A 265 -0.98 3.79 11.14
C GLN A 265 -1.75 2.74 11.94
N SER A 266 -1.86 1.50 11.45
CA SER A 266 -2.46 0.40 12.22
C SER A 266 -1.65 0.11 13.50
N THR A 267 -2.27 -0.54 14.48
CA THR A 267 -1.60 -1.06 15.67
C THR A 267 -1.22 -2.54 15.55
N ASP A 268 -1.61 -3.20 14.46
CA ASP A 268 -1.40 -4.63 14.22
C ASP A 268 -0.08 -4.87 13.47
N ALA A 269 0.90 -5.45 14.17
CA ALA A 269 2.23 -5.72 13.62
C ALA A 269 2.21 -6.78 12.51
N ASP A 270 1.33 -7.79 12.60
CA ASP A 270 1.22 -8.85 11.60
C ASP A 270 0.66 -8.29 10.30
N PHE A 271 -0.37 -7.45 10.41
CA PHE A 271 -0.90 -6.71 9.27
C PHE A 271 0.18 -5.85 8.60
N LYS A 272 0.95 -5.08 9.37
CA LYS A 272 2.04 -4.26 8.82
C LYS A 272 3.11 -5.09 8.13
N ALA A 273 3.47 -6.25 8.69
CA ALA A 273 4.44 -7.16 8.09
C ALA A 273 3.95 -7.73 6.75
N LYS A 274 2.67 -8.11 6.67
CA LYS A 274 2.05 -8.54 5.41
C LYS A 274 2.00 -7.40 4.40
N LEU A 275 1.56 -6.21 4.79
CA LEU A 275 1.55 -5.03 3.92
C LEU A 275 2.96 -4.70 3.39
N PHE A 276 3.97 -4.78 4.26
CA PHE A 276 5.37 -4.60 3.86
C PHE A 276 5.83 -5.69 2.89
N ALA A 277 5.48 -6.94 3.13
CA ALA A 277 5.84 -8.05 2.26
C ALA A 277 5.22 -7.93 0.87
N GLU A 278 3.92 -7.62 0.81
CA GLU A 278 3.21 -7.42 -0.47
C GLU A 278 3.75 -6.21 -1.22
N GLY A 279 4.02 -5.10 -0.53
CA GLY A 279 4.67 -3.95 -1.17
C GLY A 279 6.08 -4.27 -1.67
N SER A 280 6.86 -5.03 -0.92
CA SER A 280 8.20 -5.47 -1.33
C SER A 280 8.15 -6.38 -2.57
N ALA A 281 7.11 -7.21 -2.70
CA ALA A 281 6.90 -8.01 -3.91
C ALA A 281 6.65 -7.11 -5.13
N VAL A 282 5.79 -6.09 -5.02
CA VAL A 282 5.56 -5.13 -6.11
C VAL A 282 6.83 -4.34 -6.47
N LEU A 283 7.62 -3.92 -5.47
CA LEU A 283 8.92 -3.27 -5.70
C LEU A 283 9.88 -4.16 -6.50
N LYS A 284 9.91 -5.46 -6.21
CA LYS A 284 10.74 -6.43 -6.92
C LYS A 284 10.34 -6.55 -8.39
N ASP A 285 9.05 -6.49 -8.67
CA ASP A 285 8.47 -6.69 -10.00
C ASP A 285 8.47 -5.43 -10.87
N VAL A 286 8.97 -4.29 -10.36
CA VAL A 286 9.14 -3.06 -11.15
C VAL A 286 10.02 -3.36 -12.39
N PRO A 287 9.55 -3.02 -13.62
CA PRO A 287 10.28 -3.27 -14.84
C PRO A 287 11.73 -2.76 -14.78
N GLN A 288 12.64 -3.58 -15.27
CA GLN A 288 14.06 -3.22 -15.39
C GLN A 288 14.29 -2.47 -16.69
N GLN A 289 15.20 -1.50 -16.67
CA GLN A 289 15.64 -0.85 -17.91
C GLN A 289 16.42 -1.85 -18.77
N ASN A 290 16.14 -1.89 -20.07
CA ASN A 290 16.93 -2.66 -21.01
C ASN A 290 17.14 -1.86 -22.30
N LEU A 291 18.16 -1.00 -22.26
CA LEU A 291 18.52 -0.12 -23.36
C LEU A 291 18.96 -0.88 -24.61
N LEU A 292 19.49 -2.11 -24.47
CA LEU A 292 19.86 -2.95 -25.61
C LEU A 292 18.65 -3.43 -26.40
N LEU A 293 17.50 -3.58 -25.72
CA LEU A 293 16.21 -3.92 -26.34
C LEU A 293 15.34 -2.69 -26.61
N GLY A 294 15.87 -1.47 -26.46
CA GLY A 294 15.12 -0.23 -26.67
C GLY A 294 14.03 0.04 -25.62
N VAL A 295 14.08 -0.65 -24.46
CA VAL A 295 13.16 -0.47 -23.34
C VAL A 295 13.77 0.53 -22.37
N SER A 296 13.16 1.72 -22.32
CA SER A 296 13.47 2.75 -21.33
C SER A 296 12.37 2.79 -20.27
N VAL A 297 12.76 2.92 -19.00
CA VAL A 297 11.81 3.19 -17.90
C VAL A 297 12.14 4.57 -17.38
N MET A 298 11.26 5.52 -17.66
CA MET A 298 11.41 6.92 -17.25
C MET A 298 11.39 7.02 -15.73
N ASP A 299 12.35 7.75 -15.17
CA ASP A 299 12.46 8.04 -13.74
C ASP A 299 12.35 6.81 -12.81
N ARG A 300 12.76 5.63 -13.29
CA ARG A 300 12.72 4.37 -12.53
C ARG A 300 13.30 4.51 -11.14
N ASP A 301 14.48 5.12 -11.03
CA ASP A 301 15.17 5.28 -9.75
C ASP A 301 14.41 6.19 -8.78
N ALA A 302 13.67 7.18 -9.28
CA ALA A 302 12.80 8.01 -8.45
C ALA A 302 11.55 7.23 -8.00
N ALA A 303 10.95 6.43 -8.90
CA ALA A 303 9.81 5.58 -8.59
C ALA A 303 10.16 4.50 -7.54
N THR A 304 11.23 3.73 -7.74
CA THR A 304 11.66 2.69 -6.79
C THR A 304 12.08 3.28 -5.44
N ARG A 305 12.66 4.49 -5.44
CA ARG A 305 12.95 5.22 -4.20
C ARG A 305 11.69 5.65 -3.46
N THR A 306 10.69 6.17 -4.18
CA THR A 306 9.39 6.53 -3.59
C THR A 306 8.68 5.31 -2.99
N MET A 307 8.76 4.16 -3.67
CA MET A 307 8.24 2.89 -3.14
C MET A 307 8.99 2.44 -1.89
N ALA A 308 10.33 2.52 -1.89
CA ALA A 308 11.16 2.19 -0.73
C ALA A 308 10.90 3.14 0.46
N GLU A 309 10.60 4.42 0.22
CA GLU A 309 10.18 5.37 1.26
C GLU A 309 8.85 4.96 1.90
N GLY A 310 7.86 4.51 1.11
CA GLY A 310 6.61 3.98 1.63
C GLY A 310 6.83 2.75 2.52
N LEU A 311 7.66 1.80 2.06
CA LEU A 311 8.04 0.61 2.82
C LEU A 311 8.80 0.97 4.10
N THR A 312 9.68 1.97 4.03
CA THR A 312 10.38 2.53 5.21
C THR A 312 9.38 3.07 6.23
N THR A 313 8.31 3.75 5.81
CA THR A 313 7.28 4.25 6.71
C THR A 313 6.57 3.10 7.44
N VAL A 314 6.25 2.00 6.75
CA VAL A 314 5.65 0.81 7.39
C VAL A 314 6.60 0.22 8.43
N LEU A 315 7.86 -0.02 8.07
CA LEU A 315 8.85 -0.56 9.00
C LEU A 315 9.07 0.36 10.21
N LYS A 316 9.27 1.67 9.99
CA LYS A 316 9.55 2.62 11.08
C LYS A 316 8.36 2.86 12.00
N SER A 317 7.14 2.49 11.59
CA SER A 317 5.98 2.57 12.47
C SER A 317 6.03 1.59 13.64
N ASP A 318 6.70 0.44 13.47
CA ASP A 318 6.98 -0.55 14.51
C ASP A 318 8.07 -1.52 14.03
N VAL A 319 9.34 -1.10 14.12
CA VAL A 319 10.46 -1.90 13.56
C VAL A 319 10.54 -3.27 14.22
N SER A 320 10.30 -3.34 15.53
CA SER A 320 10.45 -4.58 16.29
C SER A 320 9.29 -5.54 16.02
N GLY A 321 8.05 -5.06 16.06
CA GLY A 321 6.88 -5.87 15.75
C GLY A 321 6.90 -6.35 14.31
N VAL A 322 7.09 -5.46 13.33
CA VAL A 322 7.09 -5.82 11.91
C VAL A 322 8.17 -6.85 11.59
N MET A 323 9.41 -6.64 12.06
CA MET A 323 10.50 -7.56 11.77
C MET A 323 10.34 -8.91 12.48
N ARG A 324 9.73 -8.90 13.67
CA ARG A 324 9.34 -10.13 14.35
C ARG A 324 8.35 -10.93 13.51
N GLU A 325 7.24 -10.32 13.08
CA GLU A 325 6.22 -11.02 12.30
C GLU A 325 6.75 -11.49 10.95
N LEU A 326 7.60 -10.70 10.27
CA LEU A 326 8.32 -11.14 9.07
C LEU A 326 9.20 -12.37 9.31
N SER A 327 9.82 -12.48 10.49
CA SER A 327 10.69 -13.61 10.82
C SER A 327 9.94 -14.89 11.23
N LEU A 328 8.70 -14.75 11.73
CA LEU A 328 7.93 -15.86 12.29
C LEU A 328 6.87 -16.41 11.33
N ASN A 329 6.34 -15.58 10.44
CA ASN A 329 5.33 -15.99 9.48
C ASN A 329 5.91 -16.90 8.40
N ILE A 330 5.24 -18.02 8.11
CA ILE A 330 5.72 -19.03 7.16
C ILE A 330 5.93 -18.45 5.76
N GLU A 331 5.10 -17.49 5.38
CA GLU A 331 5.07 -16.85 4.06
C GLU A 331 6.24 -15.86 3.84
N THR A 332 6.82 -15.32 4.92
CA THR A 332 7.80 -14.23 4.85
C THR A 332 9.14 -14.53 5.53
N ARG A 333 9.21 -15.62 6.32
CA ARG A 333 10.42 -16.04 7.06
C ARG A 333 11.63 -16.35 6.17
N ASP A 334 11.43 -16.53 4.86
CA ASP A 334 12.52 -16.69 3.90
C ASP A 334 13.37 -15.41 3.74
N GLY A 335 12.85 -14.27 4.22
CA GLY A 335 13.47 -12.96 4.21
C GLY A 335 13.54 -12.28 2.85
N THR A 336 12.86 -12.81 1.83
CA THR A 336 12.82 -12.20 0.50
C THR A 336 12.29 -10.77 0.56
N ALA A 337 11.21 -10.52 1.28
CA ALA A 337 10.60 -9.19 1.39
C ALA A 337 11.59 -8.14 1.91
N PHE A 338 12.21 -8.40 3.08
CA PHE A 338 13.15 -7.45 3.67
C PHE A 338 14.44 -7.33 2.85
N ALA A 339 14.93 -8.42 2.26
CA ALA A 339 16.10 -8.39 1.39
C ALA A 339 15.85 -7.55 0.11
N THR A 340 14.66 -7.62 -0.51
CA THR A 340 14.31 -6.77 -1.67
C THR A 340 14.35 -5.30 -1.30
N TYR A 341 13.72 -4.94 -0.17
CA TYR A 341 13.77 -3.58 0.35
C TYR A 341 15.21 -3.12 0.61
N ALA A 342 16.00 -3.92 1.35
CA ALA A 342 17.37 -3.59 1.68
C ALA A 342 18.26 -3.46 0.43
N LYS A 343 18.02 -4.27 -0.61
CA LYS A 343 18.70 -4.17 -1.91
C LYS A 343 18.44 -2.82 -2.57
N GLN A 344 17.19 -2.35 -2.57
CA GLN A 344 16.86 -1.02 -3.11
C GLN A 344 17.55 0.09 -2.30
N MET A 345 17.51 0.01 -0.97
CA MET A 345 18.16 1.00 -0.08
C MET A 345 19.68 1.06 -0.31
N LEU A 346 20.33 -0.09 -0.49
CA LEU A 346 21.77 -0.17 -0.76
C LEU A 346 22.12 0.37 -2.16
N ASN A 347 21.33 0.03 -3.19
CA ASN A 347 21.49 0.59 -4.54
C ASN A 347 21.37 2.13 -4.54
N ASP A 348 20.43 2.65 -3.77
CA ASP A 348 20.21 4.09 -3.58
C ASP A 348 21.20 4.76 -2.62
N LYS A 349 22.12 3.99 -2.03
CA LYS A 349 23.08 4.44 -1.00
C LYS A 349 22.40 5.05 0.23
N GLN A 350 21.15 4.67 0.51
CA GLN A 350 20.38 5.09 1.67
C GLN A 350 20.66 4.15 2.85
N THR A 351 21.82 4.31 3.49
CA THR A 351 22.29 3.42 4.55
C THR A 351 21.80 3.80 5.95
N GLU A 352 21.38 5.05 6.16
CA GLU A 352 20.91 5.54 7.44
C GLU A 352 19.63 4.84 7.95
N PRO A 353 18.58 4.61 7.14
CA PRO A 353 17.39 3.90 7.61
C PRO A 353 17.66 2.46 8.03
N LEU A 354 18.53 1.74 7.29
CA LEU A 354 18.94 0.39 7.66
C LEU A 354 19.67 0.42 9.03
N ALA A 355 20.64 1.30 9.19
CA ALA A 355 21.37 1.44 10.44
C ALA A 355 20.47 1.82 11.64
N ASP A 356 19.49 2.70 11.42
CA ASP A 356 18.49 3.08 12.42
C ASP A 356 17.62 1.89 12.85
N MET A 357 17.16 1.08 11.89
CA MET A 357 16.38 -0.13 12.17
C MET A 357 17.17 -1.14 12.98
N MET A 358 18.43 -1.37 12.63
CA MET A 358 19.32 -2.27 13.38
C MET A 358 19.41 -1.85 14.85
N GLN A 359 19.58 -0.56 15.11
CA GLN A 359 19.62 -0.05 16.48
C GLN A 359 18.31 -0.25 17.22
N GLN A 360 17.17 0.03 16.59
CA GLN A 360 15.87 -0.19 17.21
C GLN A 360 15.62 -1.66 17.56
N LEU A 361 16.11 -2.59 16.73
CA LEU A 361 16.05 -4.03 17.04
C LEU A 361 16.96 -4.39 18.23
N GLN A 362 18.14 -3.76 18.33
CA GLN A 362 19.10 -4.02 19.40
C GLN A 362 18.70 -3.45 20.76
N VAL A 363 18.12 -2.24 20.80
CA VAL A 363 17.94 -1.47 22.04
C VAL A 363 16.51 -0.93 22.23
N GLY A 364 15.56 -1.45 21.46
CA GLY A 364 14.15 -1.06 21.48
C GLY A 364 13.86 0.23 20.70
N GLY A 365 12.58 0.47 20.38
CA GLY A 365 12.15 1.65 19.62
C GLY A 365 12.45 2.98 20.32
N THR A 366 12.45 2.99 21.66
CA THR A 366 12.86 4.14 22.50
C THR A 366 14.38 4.24 22.70
N LYS A 367 15.14 3.28 22.17
CA LYS A 367 16.61 3.28 22.16
C LYS A 367 17.26 3.41 23.54
N ASN A 368 16.66 2.76 24.54
CA ASN A 368 17.07 2.85 25.95
C ASN A 368 17.10 1.50 26.66
N GLU A 369 16.78 0.40 25.98
CA GLU A 369 16.80 -0.93 26.57
C GLU A 369 18.22 -1.49 26.59
N ASN A 370 18.51 -2.35 27.57
CA ASN A 370 19.76 -3.09 27.61
C ASN A 370 19.76 -4.13 26.48
N PRO A 371 20.76 -4.11 25.57
CA PRO A 371 20.77 -4.97 24.39
C PRO A 371 20.90 -6.46 24.71
N ILE A 372 21.56 -6.83 25.81
CA ILE A 372 21.66 -8.22 26.27
C ILE A 372 20.29 -8.70 26.73
N ASN A 373 19.66 -7.97 27.66
CA ASN A 373 18.35 -8.35 28.20
C ASN A 373 17.28 -8.43 27.09
N ARG A 374 17.33 -7.50 26.13
CA ARG A 374 16.42 -7.52 24.98
C ARG A 374 16.66 -8.74 24.10
N PHE A 375 17.92 -9.03 23.76
CA PHE A 375 18.29 -10.18 22.94
C PHE A 375 17.89 -11.51 23.60
N GLU A 376 18.01 -11.61 24.93
CA GLU A 376 17.66 -12.81 25.70
C GLU A 376 16.19 -12.91 26.09
N ALA A 377 15.38 -11.88 25.83
CA ALA A 377 13.96 -11.90 26.20
C ALA A 377 13.23 -13.05 25.49
N THR A 378 12.43 -13.78 26.27
CA THR A 378 11.65 -14.93 25.81
C THR A 378 10.16 -14.69 25.92
N GLU A 379 9.41 -15.13 24.92
CA GLU A 379 7.95 -15.26 24.99
C GLU A 379 7.56 -16.75 25.05
N LYS A 380 6.56 -17.09 25.87
CA LYS A 380 6.06 -18.48 25.97
C LYS A 380 4.99 -18.73 24.91
N VAL A 381 5.30 -19.62 23.98
CA VAL A 381 4.37 -20.02 22.92
C VAL A 381 3.84 -21.41 23.19
N THR A 382 2.54 -21.59 23.07
CA THR A 382 1.89 -22.91 23.13
C THR A 382 1.83 -23.49 21.73
N LEU A 383 2.49 -24.62 21.51
CA LEU A 383 2.48 -25.35 20.26
C LEU A 383 1.13 -26.06 20.05
N PRO A 384 0.80 -26.46 18.80
CA PRO A 384 -0.44 -27.19 18.51
C PRO A 384 -0.62 -28.50 19.30
N ASN A 385 0.48 -29.10 19.77
CA ASN A 385 0.48 -30.29 20.61
C ASN A 385 0.26 -29.98 22.11
N GLY A 386 0.09 -28.71 22.49
CA GLY A 386 -0.11 -28.26 23.87
C GLY A 386 1.17 -27.94 24.64
N ASP A 387 2.34 -28.20 24.08
CA ASP A 387 3.63 -27.93 24.73
C ASP A 387 3.92 -26.43 24.76
N LYS A 388 4.57 -25.96 25.83
CA LYS A 388 5.03 -24.58 25.95
C LYS A 388 6.52 -24.52 25.69
N VAL A 389 6.92 -23.70 24.71
CA VAL A 389 8.31 -23.43 24.36
C VAL A 389 8.62 -21.95 24.51
N ASP A 390 9.79 -21.67 25.05
CA ASP A 390 10.35 -20.31 25.10
C ASP A 390 10.85 -19.94 23.70
N ARG A 391 10.38 -18.80 23.18
CA ARG A 391 10.76 -18.27 21.88
C ARG A 391 11.56 -16.98 22.06
N TYR A 392 12.74 -16.93 21.45
CA TYR A 392 13.62 -15.76 21.46
C TYR A 392 13.30 -14.85 20.28
N GLU A 393 12.19 -14.12 20.36
CA GLU A 393 11.64 -13.36 19.24
C GLU A 393 12.54 -12.20 18.81
N ASN A 394 13.14 -11.48 19.76
CA ASN A 394 14.08 -10.39 19.47
C ASN A 394 15.35 -10.89 18.78
N ALA A 395 15.91 -12.01 19.24
CA ALA A 395 17.07 -12.63 18.61
C ALA A 395 16.73 -13.12 17.19
N THR A 396 15.55 -13.72 17.00
CA THR A 396 15.06 -14.19 15.69
C THR A 396 14.87 -13.01 14.72
N ALA A 397 14.21 -11.93 15.15
CA ALA A 397 14.01 -10.73 14.35
C ALA A 397 15.34 -10.06 13.94
N LEU A 398 16.30 -9.99 14.86
CA LEU A 398 17.63 -9.43 14.56
C LEU A 398 18.40 -10.32 13.59
N GLY A 399 18.30 -11.65 13.71
CA GLY A 399 18.89 -12.60 12.76
C GLY A 399 18.30 -12.48 11.36
N HIS A 400 16.97 -12.34 11.28
CA HIS A 400 16.26 -12.11 10.03
C HIS A 400 16.68 -10.79 9.36
N TYR A 401 16.77 -9.71 10.13
CA TYR A 401 17.28 -8.42 9.65
C TYR A 401 18.70 -8.53 9.09
N VAL A 402 19.64 -9.10 9.86
CA VAL A 402 21.04 -9.23 9.43
C VAL A 402 21.13 -10.08 8.17
N GLY A 403 20.41 -11.20 8.13
CA GLY A 403 20.37 -12.06 6.96
C GLY A 403 19.82 -11.36 5.73
N GLY A 404 18.80 -10.52 5.88
CA GLY A 404 18.23 -9.79 4.75
C GLY A 404 19.18 -8.72 4.20
N VAL A 405 19.91 -8.00 5.07
CA VAL A 405 20.95 -7.05 4.61
C VAL A 405 22.10 -7.78 3.91
N GLN A 406 22.52 -8.95 4.42
CA GLN A 406 23.56 -9.77 3.78
C GLN A 406 23.10 -10.31 2.42
N ALA A 407 21.88 -10.86 2.34
CA ALA A 407 21.30 -11.35 1.10
C ALA A 407 21.13 -10.23 0.06
N ALA A 408 20.70 -9.03 0.50
CA ALA A 408 20.63 -7.85 -0.33
C ALA A 408 21.99 -7.48 -0.94
N ALA A 409 23.04 -7.32 -0.11
CA ALA A 409 24.38 -6.99 -0.59
C ALA A 409 24.92 -8.06 -1.56
N ALA A 410 24.69 -9.34 -1.27
CA ALA A 410 25.08 -10.45 -2.13
C ALA A 410 24.33 -10.49 -3.47
N SER A 411 23.10 -9.97 -3.52
CA SER A 411 22.31 -9.87 -4.75
C SER A 411 22.72 -8.70 -5.66
N ILE A 412 23.37 -7.68 -5.10
CA ILE A 412 23.84 -6.50 -5.85
C ILE A 412 25.14 -6.84 -6.60
N THR A 413 26.06 -7.50 -5.91
CA THR A 413 27.39 -7.81 -6.45
C THR A 413 27.92 -9.12 -5.90
N THR A 414 28.65 -9.85 -6.72
CA THR A 414 29.40 -11.04 -6.29
C THR A 414 30.80 -10.69 -5.77
N ASP A 415 31.26 -9.45 -5.95
CA ASP A 415 32.56 -9.01 -5.44
C ASP A 415 32.49 -8.79 -3.92
N ARG A 416 33.33 -9.51 -3.18
CA ARG A 416 33.40 -9.44 -1.73
C ARG A 416 33.84 -8.07 -1.21
N LYS A 417 34.68 -7.33 -1.95
CA LYS A 417 35.11 -5.98 -1.56
C LYS A 417 33.97 -4.98 -1.72
N GLU A 418 33.24 -5.04 -2.82
CA GLU A 418 32.07 -4.17 -3.01
C GLU A 418 30.96 -4.49 -1.99
N GLN A 419 30.71 -5.77 -1.69
CA GLN A 419 29.83 -6.16 -0.58
C GLN A 419 30.30 -5.52 0.74
N ALA A 420 31.60 -5.62 1.05
CA ALA A 420 32.18 -5.06 2.25
C ALA A 420 32.02 -3.53 2.33
N GLU A 421 32.12 -2.81 1.21
CA GLU A 421 31.91 -1.37 1.14
C GLU A 421 30.45 -0.99 1.44
N LEU A 422 29.49 -1.71 0.85
CA LEU A 422 28.06 -1.52 1.12
C LEU A 422 27.74 -1.71 2.61
N LEU A 423 28.22 -2.81 3.20
CA LEU A 423 27.99 -3.10 4.62
C LEU A 423 28.72 -2.12 5.54
N THR A 424 29.95 -1.72 5.20
CA THR A 424 30.71 -0.69 5.92
C THR A 424 29.97 0.63 5.95
N ALA A 425 29.30 1.02 4.87
CA ALA A 425 28.52 2.25 4.82
C ALA A 425 27.34 2.21 5.80
N VAL A 426 26.63 1.08 5.90
CA VAL A 426 25.58 0.86 6.93
C VAL A 426 26.14 0.97 8.34
N LEU A 427 27.26 0.29 8.63
CA LEU A 427 27.92 0.33 9.94
C LEU A 427 28.34 1.76 10.34
N LYS A 428 28.95 2.51 9.42
CA LYS A 428 29.37 3.90 9.65
C LYS A 428 28.18 4.85 9.86
N SER A 429 27.08 4.64 9.15
CA SER A 429 25.83 5.36 9.41
C SER A 429 25.31 5.10 10.82
N GLY A 430 25.38 3.84 11.29
CA GLY A 430 25.03 3.47 12.66
C GLY A 430 25.83 4.24 13.70
N LEU A 431 27.16 4.28 13.55
CA LEU A 431 28.03 5.05 14.46
C LEU A 431 27.67 6.53 14.49
N THR A 432 27.40 7.11 13.31
CA THR A 432 26.98 8.53 13.20
C THR A 432 25.68 8.81 13.95
N ILE A 433 24.71 7.89 13.91
CA ILE A 433 23.45 8.02 14.66
C ILE A 433 23.73 7.96 16.17
N VAL A 434 24.56 7.02 16.63
CA VAL A 434 24.93 6.89 18.05
C VAL A 434 25.64 8.15 18.57
N ASP A 435 26.50 8.76 17.76
CA ASP A 435 27.23 9.98 18.11
C ASP A 435 26.33 11.21 18.16
N LYS A 436 25.38 11.35 17.21
CA LYS A 436 24.45 12.48 17.14
C LYS A 436 23.32 12.43 18.17
N ALA A 437 22.86 11.24 18.54
CA ALA A 437 21.61 11.08 19.29
C ALA A 437 21.67 11.48 20.77
N GLY A 438 22.79 12.02 21.27
CA GLY A 438 22.91 12.41 22.67
C GLY A 438 22.71 11.26 23.66
N TRP A 439 22.76 10.01 23.18
CA TRP A 439 22.69 8.81 24.01
C TRP A 439 23.83 8.91 25.05
N GLY A 440 23.48 8.88 26.32
CA GLY A 440 24.43 9.03 27.42
C GLY A 440 24.88 10.46 27.77
N GLY A 441 24.16 11.51 27.33
CA GLY A 441 24.36 12.88 27.83
C GLY A 441 24.08 13.02 29.34
N LYS A 442 24.55 14.11 29.96
CA LYS A 442 24.28 14.42 31.39
C LYS A 442 22.76 14.50 31.63
N GLY A 443 22.16 13.44 32.17
CA GLY A 443 20.73 13.34 32.45
C GLY A 443 20.04 12.09 31.87
N VAL A 444 20.72 11.26 31.08
CA VAL A 444 20.15 10.03 30.50
C VAL A 444 20.40 8.84 31.44
N GLY A 445 19.37 8.03 31.71
CA GLY A 445 19.42 6.90 32.65
C GLY A 445 20.45 5.82 32.28
N ALA A 446 20.91 5.05 33.27
CA ALA A 446 22.01 4.08 33.17
C ALA A 446 21.87 3.08 32.02
N ALA A 447 20.65 2.65 31.70
CA ALA A 447 20.38 1.68 30.62
C ALA A 447 20.76 2.20 29.22
N ALA A 448 20.55 3.49 28.93
CA ALA A 448 20.88 4.09 27.64
C ALA A 448 22.40 4.32 27.46
N ALA A 449 23.12 4.57 28.55
CA ALA A 449 24.58 4.66 28.52
C ALA A 449 25.21 3.29 28.18
N VAL A 450 24.68 2.22 28.81
CA VAL A 450 25.08 0.85 28.49
C VAL A 450 24.73 0.50 27.04
N ALA A 451 23.52 0.79 26.59
CA ALA A 451 23.09 0.56 25.20
C ALA A 451 24.04 1.20 24.16
N LYS A 452 24.42 2.47 24.38
CA LYS A 452 25.40 3.17 23.53
C LYS A 452 26.74 2.46 23.48
N GLU A 453 27.28 2.09 24.64
CA GLU A 453 28.59 1.46 24.74
C GLU A 453 28.63 0.16 23.93
N TRP A 454 27.63 -0.72 24.11
CA TRP A 454 27.55 -2.01 23.41
C TRP A 454 27.42 -1.85 21.90
N VAL A 455 26.57 -0.94 21.42
CA VAL A 455 26.42 -0.70 19.97
C VAL A 455 27.72 -0.15 19.36
N SER A 456 28.40 0.79 20.03
CA SER A 456 29.69 1.31 19.57
C SER A 456 30.79 0.25 19.54
N ILE A 457 30.85 -0.62 20.57
CA ILE A 457 31.80 -1.75 20.62
C ILE A 457 31.57 -2.69 19.43
N GLY A 458 30.34 -3.17 19.24
CA GLY A 458 30.00 -4.10 18.17
C GLY A 458 30.26 -3.51 16.78
N THR A 459 29.92 -2.23 16.58
CA THR A 459 30.16 -1.53 15.31
C THR A 459 31.67 -1.40 15.02
N ASN A 460 32.48 -1.05 16.01
CA ASN A 460 33.93 -0.95 15.83
C ASN A 460 34.58 -2.31 15.56
N ALA A 461 34.12 -3.37 16.24
CA ALA A 461 34.57 -4.74 15.99
C ALA A 461 34.23 -5.20 14.57
N ALA A 462 33.00 -4.91 14.11
CA ALA A 462 32.54 -5.18 12.76
C ALA A 462 33.39 -4.46 11.70
N LEU A 463 33.61 -3.15 11.88
CA LEU A 463 34.44 -2.36 10.97
C LEU A 463 35.88 -2.87 10.93
N LYS A 464 36.45 -3.25 12.07
CA LYS A 464 37.79 -3.84 12.14
C LYS A 464 37.85 -5.18 11.40
N ALA A 465 36.86 -6.06 11.60
CA ALA A 465 36.81 -7.34 10.90
C ALA A 465 36.79 -7.19 9.38
N ILE A 466 36.05 -6.20 8.86
CA ILE A 466 36.04 -5.87 7.42
C ILE A 466 37.39 -5.31 6.95
N GLN A 467 38.03 -4.46 7.76
CA GLN A 467 39.35 -3.90 7.43
C GLN A 467 40.42 -4.99 7.36
N ASP A 468 40.39 -5.93 8.30
CA ASP A 468 41.34 -7.04 8.39
C ASP A 468 41.10 -8.08 7.28
N ASP A 469 39.84 -8.37 6.95
CA ASP A 469 39.44 -9.27 5.88
C ASP A 469 38.10 -8.84 5.23
N PRO A 470 38.12 -8.22 4.04
CA PRO A 470 36.90 -7.83 3.33
C PRO A 470 35.96 -9.01 3.03
N SER A 471 36.46 -10.26 2.99
CA SER A 471 35.61 -11.43 2.79
C SER A 471 34.78 -11.80 4.04
N ALA A 472 35.11 -11.22 5.21
CA ALA A 472 34.38 -11.37 6.46
C ALA A 472 33.18 -10.41 6.59
N ALA A 473 32.79 -9.71 5.51
CA ALA A 473 31.71 -8.71 5.54
C ALA A 473 30.38 -9.23 6.11
N GLY A 474 30.01 -10.49 5.84
CA GLY A 474 28.85 -11.12 6.48
C GLY A 474 29.01 -11.22 8.00
N LYS A 475 30.13 -11.79 8.46
CA LYS A 475 30.46 -11.92 9.90
C LYS A 475 30.52 -10.58 10.64
N ALA A 476 30.81 -9.49 9.95
CA ALA A 476 30.88 -8.17 10.55
C ALA A 476 29.51 -7.68 11.04
N LEU A 477 28.43 -7.88 10.27
CA LEU A 477 27.09 -7.54 10.76
C LEU A 477 26.69 -8.42 11.94
N ASP A 478 27.13 -9.68 11.97
CA ASP A 478 26.88 -10.59 13.10
C ASP A 478 27.56 -10.10 14.38
N LEU A 479 28.81 -9.61 14.27
CA LEU A 479 29.58 -9.02 15.38
C LEU A 479 28.96 -7.73 15.90
N MET A 480 28.31 -6.96 15.03
CA MET A 480 27.55 -5.79 15.48
C MET A 480 26.24 -6.21 16.16
N ALA A 481 25.54 -7.19 15.60
CA ALA A 481 24.22 -7.62 16.04
C ALA A 481 24.23 -8.31 17.40
N VAL A 482 25.17 -9.22 17.63
CA VAL A 482 25.26 -10.01 18.87
C VAL A 482 26.10 -9.27 19.90
N PRO A 483 25.57 -8.96 21.11
CA PRO A 483 26.35 -8.31 22.14
C PRO A 483 27.58 -9.14 22.56
N THR A 484 28.79 -8.60 22.36
CA THR A 484 30.07 -9.22 22.77
C THR A 484 30.84 -8.37 23.78
N ASN A 485 31.29 -8.96 24.89
CA ASN A 485 32.00 -8.28 25.96
C ASN A 485 33.30 -7.66 25.42
N SER A 486 33.43 -6.34 25.54
CA SER A 486 34.58 -5.58 25.00
C SER A 486 35.93 -5.94 25.60
N LYS A 487 35.97 -6.53 26.80
CA LYS A 487 37.22 -6.85 27.50
C LYS A 487 37.68 -8.28 27.26
N THR A 488 36.74 -9.22 27.14
CA THR A 488 37.04 -10.65 27.03
C THR A 488 36.83 -11.20 25.62
N GLY A 489 36.09 -10.48 24.76
CA GLY A 489 35.68 -10.97 23.45
C GLY A 489 34.62 -12.07 23.51
N GLU A 490 34.11 -12.39 24.70
CA GLU A 490 33.08 -13.41 24.90
C GLU A 490 31.70 -12.89 24.52
N GLU A 491 30.88 -13.74 23.91
CA GLU A 491 29.47 -13.44 23.67
C GLU A 491 28.77 -13.23 25.01
N ALA A 492 28.04 -12.12 25.15
CA ALA A 492 27.38 -11.74 26.38
C ALA A 492 25.95 -12.32 26.49
N VAL A 493 25.61 -13.29 25.64
CA VAL A 493 24.28 -13.88 25.49
C VAL A 493 24.33 -15.41 25.54
N GLY A 494 23.24 -16.04 25.99
CA GLY A 494 23.11 -17.49 26.10
C GLY A 494 23.07 -18.22 24.76
N SER A 495 23.39 -19.53 24.79
CA SER A 495 23.44 -20.39 23.61
C SER A 495 22.11 -20.52 22.87
N ASN A 496 20.98 -20.53 23.59
CA ASN A 496 19.66 -20.71 22.99
C ASN A 496 19.21 -19.47 22.19
N SER A 497 19.41 -18.26 22.72
CA SER A 497 19.11 -17.01 22.00
C SER A 497 20.02 -16.84 20.78
N LYS A 498 21.31 -17.17 20.92
CA LYS A 498 22.25 -17.22 19.80
C LYS A 498 21.83 -18.23 18.73
N SER A 499 21.37 -19.41 19.12
CA SER A 499 20.87 -20.42 18.19
C SER A 499 19.64 -19.95 17.42
N ALA A 500 18.71 -19.26 18.08
CA ALA A 500 17.53 -18.69 17.43
C ALA A 500 17.93 -17.60 16.40
N TYR A 501 18.84 -16.71 16.78
CA TYR A 501 19.42 -15.70 15.88
C TYR A 501 20.08 -16.34 14.65
N ASN A 502 21.00 -17.30 14.85
CA ASN A 502 21.72 -17.96 13.75
C ASN A 502 20.75 -18.73 12.84
N THR A 503 19.72 -19.36 13.39
CA THR A 503 18.72 -20.09 12.59
C THR A 503 17.96 -19.15 11.66
N ALA A 504 17.54 -17.98 12.15
CA ALA A 504 16.88 -16.98 11.31
C ALA A 504 17.84 -16.42 10.25
N LEU A 505 19.06 -16.04 10.66
CA LEU A 505 20.12 -15.57 9.77
C LEU A 505 20.38 -16.55 8.62
N ASP A 506 20.69 -17.80 8.95
CA ASP A 506 21.01 -18.85 7.97
C ASP A 506 19.84 -19.21 7.08
N THR A 507 18.60 -19.07 7.57
CA THR A 507 17.40 -19.26 6.76
C THR A 507 17.33 -18.19 5.69
N VAL A 508 17.45 -16.93 6.07
CA VAL A 508 17.35 -15.80 5.13
C VAL A 508 18.50 -15.81 4.12
N VAL A 509 19.74 -15.93 4.58
CA VAL A 509 20.92 -15.93 3.69
C VAL A 509 20.86 -17.03 2.63
N ARG A 510 20.22 -18.18 2.94
CA ARG A 510 20.09 -19.29 1.98
C ARG A 510 18.86 -19.21 1.09
N GLN A 511 17.77 -18.61 1.56
CA GLN A 511 16.47 -18.73 0.92
C GLN A 511 15.98 -17.44 0.25
N ALA A 512 16.44 -16.27 0.71
CA ALA A 512 15.98 -15.00 0.18
C ALA A 512 16.30 -14.85 -1.32
N LYS A 513 15.34 -14.34 -2.08
CA LYS A 513 15.48 -14.08 -3.53
C LYS A 513 15.10 -12.63 -3.87
N PRO A 514 15.93 -11.65 -3.47
CA PRO A 514 15.66 -10.23 -3.67
C PRO A 514 15.95 -9.70 -5.09
#